data_AF-A0A972VF96-F1
#
_entry.id   AF-A0A972VF96-F1
#
_cell.length_a   1.000
_cell.length_b   1.000
_cell.length_c   1.000
_cell.angle_alpha   90.00
_cell.angle_beta   90.00
_cell.angle_gamma   90.00
#
_symmetry.space_group_name_H-M   'P 1'
#
loop_
_entity.id
_entity.type
_entity.pdbx_description
1 polymer ?
#
loop_
_entity_poly.entity_id
_entity_poly.type
_entity_poly.pdbx_seq_one_letter_code
_entity_poly.pdbx_strand_id
1 'polypeptide(L)'
;MCKKAMYWAVFIAIISLLGGTCWGGVIIRDSFDGGGADVGDGSSINGGFTLTTNSIAAGSPITEADSYVEVITSGGANGNAGITSNTSLDPLSADAMGKGLTVEWVVVSLSETTIANGFTFTLQAINEFFNTDGYVGVMFSGKAGTSPDGVRFVGSTAGSGPSHNLSELYNYDRATFLDGFTVRFTISEAGWSFQVEGLDIEVAEEGVWPADFVLADVLDTESYVSAHAQKSGTPITARYDSCEVWTGKKDASTANSPQPASEGDDVLRETVLTWSAGEFAVTHDV
;
A
#
# COMPACT_ATOMS: atom_id res chain seq x y z
N MET A 1 -2.19 19.94 -44.80
CA MET A 1 -3.03 20.10 -43.59
C MET A 1 -2.75 18.93 -42.66
N CYS A 2 -1.90 19.11 -41.66
CA CYS A 2 -1.87 18.29 -40.45
C CYS A 2 -1.14 19.11 -39.38
N LYS A 3 -1.92 19.66 -38.45
CA LYS A 3 -1.45 20.44 -37.30
C LYS A 3 -1.70 19.61 -36.05
N LYS A 4 -0.63 19.42 -35.25
CA LYS A 4 -0.54 19.45 -33.76
C LYS A 4 -1.37 18.41 -32.98
N ALA A 5 -0.94 17.84 -31.87
CA ALA A 5 0.11 18.12 -30.88
C ALA A 5 0.59 16.75 -30.32
N MET A 6 1.87 16.41 -30.16
CA MET A 6 2.90 16.94 -29.27
C MET A 6 2.44 17.18 -27.83
N TYR A 7 2.10 16.10 -27.13
CA TYR A 7 2.08 16.07 -25.67
C TYR A 7 3.53 16.07 -25.17
N TRP A 8 3.98 17.24 -24.72
CA TRP A 8 5.11 17.33 -23.81
C TRP A 8 4.61 16.86 -22.44
N ALA A 9 4.99 15.65 -22.03
CA ALA A 9 4.99 15.29 -20.62
C ALA A 9 6.12 16.10 -19.97
N VAL A 10 5.73 17.24 -19.39
CA VAL A 10 6.60 18.00 -18.50
C VAL A 10 6.64 17.20 -17.19
N PHE A 11 7.68 16.37 -17.07
CA PHE A 11 8.09 15.80 -15.80
C PHE A 11 8.60 16.97 -14.94
N ILE A 12 7.73 17.58 -14.14
CA ILE A 12 8.20 18.32 -12.97
C ILE A 12 8.50 17.24 -11.95
N ALA A 13 9.74 16.73 -11.99
CA ALA A 13 10.33 16.21 -10.78
C ALA A 13 10.49 17.42 -9.86
N ILE A 14 9.60 17.57 -8.87
CA ILE A 14 9.97 18.28 -7.66
C ILE A 14 10.98 17.37 -6.97
N ILE A 15 12.23 17.45 -7.45
CA ILE A 15 13.37 17.10 -6.63
C ILE A 15 13.29 18.10 -5.48
N SER A 16 12.84 17.65 -4.33
CA SER A 16 12.99 18.30 -3.04
C SER A 16 14.48 18.41 -2.73
N LEU A 17 15.12 19.37 -3.40
CA LEU A 17 16.51 19.80 -3.27
C LEU A 17 16.57 20.88 -2.19
N LEU A 18 16.28 20.51 -0.93
CA LEU A 18 16.68 21.28 0.24
C LEU A 18 17.09 20.36 1.39
N GLY A 19 18.40 20.07 1.41
CA GLY A 19 19.25 20.01 2.60
C GLY A 19 18.66 19.43 3.88
N GLY A 20 18.63 18.11 3.96
CA GLY A 20 18.50 17.36 5.21
C GLY A 20 18.40 15.89 4.86
N THR A 21 19.40 15.09 5.22
CA THR A 21 19.27 13.63 5.16
C THR A 21 18.26 13.22 6.23
N CYS A 22 16.97 13.30 5.92
CA CYS A 22 15.90 12.77 6.74
C CYS A 22 15.79 11.26 6.49
N TRP A 23 16.77 10.51 6.98
CA TRP A 23 16.59 9.08 7.21
C TRP A 23 15.40 8.95 8.15
N GLY A 24 14.35 8.24 7.72
CA GLY A 24 13.25 7.95 8.62
C GLY A 24 13.27 6.50 9.06
N GLY A 25 12.54 6.25 10.14
CA GLY A 25 12.51 4.96 10.80
C GLY A 25 11.43 4.08 10.21
N VAL A 26 11.73 2.79 10.04
CA VAL A 26 10.68 1.77 9.85
C VAL A 26 9.87 1.70 11.14
N ILE A 27 8.56 1.93 11.03
CA ILE A 27 7.60 1.92 12.14
C ILE A 27 6.93 0.56 12.22
N ILE A 28 6.43 0.08 11.07
CA ILE A 28 5.80 -1.24 10.92
C ILE A 28 6.52 -1.96 9.78
N ARG A 29 6.84 -3.23 9.99
CA ARG A 29 7.25 -4.16 8.95
C ARG A 29 6.70 -5.53 9.28
N ASP A 30 6.05 -6.15 8.31
CA ASP A 30 5.64 -7.54 8.41
C ASP A 30 5.74 -8.20 7.04
N SER A 31 6.45 -9.33 6.98
CA SER A 31 6.64 -10.17 5.79
C SER A 31 5.79 -11.44 5.83
N PHE A 32 4.93 -11.60 6.85
CA PHE A 32 3.98 -12.70 6.96
C PHE A 32 4.62 -14.10 6.78
N ASP A 33 5.86 -14.27 7.26
CA ASP A 33 6.71 -15.44 7.02
C ASP A 33 6.91 -16.35 8.24
N GLY A 34 6.29 -16.04 9.39
CA GLY A 34 6.60 -16.71 10.65
C GLY A 34 5.46 -17.48 11.33
N GLY A 35 4.30 -17.60 10.67
CA GLY A 35 3.25 -18.52 11.08
C GLY A 35 2.34 -17.96 12.17
N GLY A 36 1.74 -16.80 11.91
CA GLY A 36 0.61 -16.30 12.68
C GLY A 36 0.35 -14.82 12.46
N ALA A 37 -0.63 -14.52 11.59
CA ALA A 37 -0.94 -13.15 11.19
C ALA A 37 -1.15 -12.22 12.38
N ASP A 38 -1.89 -12.66 13.40
CA ASP A 38 -2.25 -11.82 14.54
C ASP A 38 -1.09 -11.57 15.54
N VAL A 39 0.02 -12.30 15.47
CA VAL A 39 1.13 -12.15 16.44
C VAL A 39 2.32 -11.43 15.82
N GLY A 40 2.45 -11.48 14.49
CA GLY A 40 3.70 -11.18 13.82
C GLY A 40 4.76 -12.23 14.16
N ASP A 41 5.92 -12.11 13.54
CA ASP A 41 7.04 -13.02 13.76
C ASP A 41 8.29 -12.33 14.32
N GLY A 42 9.40 -13.08 14.42
CA GLY A 42 10.66 -12.56 14.97
C GLY A 42 11.35 -11.53 14.08
N SER A 43 10.93 -11.39 12.82
CA SER A 43 11.42 -10.41 11.86
C SER A 43 10.50 -9.18 11.76
N SER A 44 9.22 -9.33 12.17
CA SER A 44 8.25 -8.24 12.20
C SER A 44 8.69 -7.12 13.15
N ILE A 45 8.60 -5.87 12.69
CA ILE A 45 8.82 -4.67 13.50
C ILE A 45 7.46 -4.10 13.85
N ASN A 46 7.12 -4.09 15.15
CA ASN A 46 5.80 -3.67 15.65
C ASN A 46 4.63 -4.31 14.87
N GLY A 47 4.86 -5.50 14.31
CA GLY A 47 3.96 -6.18 13.39
C GLY A 47 3.06 -7.20 14.06
N GLY A 48 2.28 -7.90 13.24
CA GLY A 48 1.03 -8.55 13.59
C GLY A 48 -0.16 -7.74 13.05
N PHE A 49 -1.06 -8.44 12.39
CA PHE A 49 -2.26 -7.93 11.76
C PHE A 49 -3.45 -8.78 12.16
N THR A 50 -4.47 -8.15 12.72
CA THR A 50 -5.70 -8.85 13.09
C THR A 50 -6.73 -8.76 11.97
N LEU A 51 -7.45 -9.86 11.77
CA LEU A 51 -8.64 -9.87 10.93
C LEU A 51 -9.68 -8.85 11.42
N THR A 52 -10.08 -7.93 10.55
CA THR A 52 -11.18 -7.00 10.79
C THR A 52 -12.32 -7.27 9.81
N THR A 53 -13.53 -7.41 10.34
CA THR A 53 -14.75 -7.69 9.58
C THR A 53 -15.85 -6.71 9.96
N ASN A 54 -16.78 -6.43 9.04
CA ASN A 54 -18.03 -5.80 9.46
C ASN A 54 -18.94 -6.81 10.19
N SER A 55 -19.97 -6.32 10.88
CA SER A 55 -20.93 -7.15 11.61
C SER A 55 -21.74 -8.13 10.74
N ILE A 56 -21.72 -7.97 9.42
CA ILE A 56 -22.45 -8.79 8.45
C ILE A 56 -21.60 -9.97 7.96
N ALA A 57 -20.29 -9.96 8.23
CA ALA A 57 -19.31 -10.92 7.74
C ALA A 57 -18.72 -11.84 8.82
N ALA A 58 -19.50 -12.16 9.86
CA ALA A 58 -19.06 -13.09 10.91
C ALA A 58 -18.59 -14.43 10.30
N GLY A 59 -17.34 -14.83 10.58
CA GLY A 59 -16.78 -16.11 10.15
C GLY A 59 -15.79 -16.06 8.97
N SER A 60 -15.38 -14.88 8.51
CA SER A 60 -14.20 -14.77 7.65
C SER A 60 -12.95 -15.34 8.34
N PRO A 61 -12.10 -16.11 7.64
CA PRO A 61 -10.81 -16.52 8.16
C PRO A 61 -9.69 -15.58 7.72
N ILE A 62 -8.68 -15.49 8.59
CA ILE A 62 -7.32 -15.08 8.27
C ILE A 62 -6.43 -16.30 8.49
N THR A 63 -5.50 -16.54 7.60
CA THR A 63 -4.49 -17.60 7.76
C THR A 63 -3.16 -17.08 7.26
N GLU A 64 -2.08 -17.38 7.95
CA GLU A 64 -0.73 -17.13 7.46
C GLU A 64 -0.06 -18.47 7.15
N ALA A 65 0.41 -18.63 5.92
CA ALA A 65 1.10 -19.81 5.44
C ALA A 65 1.93 -19.45 4.20
N ASP A 66 2.99 -20.23 3.93
CA ASP A 66 3.80 -20.10 2.72
C ASP A 66 4.34 -18.67 2.44
N SER A 67 4.68 -17.92 3.51
CA SER A 67 5.20 -16.55 3.42
C SER A 67 4.20 -15.51 2.87
N TYR A 68 2.91 -15.74 3.07
CA TYR A 68 1.88 -14.72 2.88
C TYR A 68 0.79 -14.84 3.93
N VAL A 69 0.08 -13.73 4.15
CA VAL A 69 -1.21 -13.76 4.84
C VAL A 69 -2.34 -13.82 3.82
N GLU A 70 -3.25 -14.76 4.05
CA GLU A 70 -4.45 -14.98 3.27
C GLU A 70 -5.68 -14.50 4.06
N VAL A 71 -6.46 -13.61 3.45
CA VAL A 71 -7.71 -13.09 3.99
C VAL A 71 -8.85 -13.50 3.07
N ILE A 72 -9.87 -14.17 3.62
CA ILE A 72 -11.03 -14.59 2.85
C ILE A 72 -12.27 -13.83 3.31
N THR A 73 -12.88 -13.06 2.41
CA THR A 73 -14.16 -12.39 2.70
C THR A 73 -15.30 -13.39 2.80
N SER A 74 -16.32 -13.10 3.63
CA SER A 74 -17.47 -14.00 3.76
C SER A 74 -18.34 -13.97 2.49
N GLY A 75 -18.89 -15.13 2.10
CA GLY A 75 -19.85 -15.22 1.00
C GLY A 75 -21.22 -14.75 1.45
N GLY A 76 -21.56 -13.48 1.21
CA GLY A 76 -22.81 -12.88 1.66
C GLY A 76 -23.13 -11.56 0.95
N ALA A 77 -24.28 -10.95 1.25
CA ALA A 77 -24.70 -9.71 0.60
C ALA A 77 -23.69 -8.55 0.78
N ASN A 78 -22.91 -8.57 1.87
CA ASN A 78 -21.83 -7.63 2.16
C ASN A 78 -20.60 -8.38 2.70
N GLY A 79 -20.03 -9.27 1.89
CA GLY A 79 -18.79 -9.97 2.19
C GLY A 79 -17.63 -9.00 2.36
N ASN A 80 -17.34 -8.66 3.61
CA ASN A 80 -16.42 -7.58 3.98
C ASN A 80 -15.42 -8.11 5.00
N ALA A 81 -14.16 -8.19 4.59
CA ALA A 81 -13.07 -8.56 5.49
C ALA A 81 -11.79 -7.86 5.06
N GLY A 82 -10.87 -7.75 5.99
CA GLY A 82 -9.54 -7.24 5.76
C GLY A 82 -8.68 -7.46 6.98
N ILE A 83 -7.53 -6.81 6.98
CA ILE A 83 -6.55 -6.90 8.03
C ILE A 83 -6.10 -5.51 8.43
N THR A 84 -5.90 -5.32 9.73
CA THR A 84 -5.47 -4.06 10.31
C THR A 84 -4.30 -4.31 11.24
N SER A 85 -3.32 -3.41 11.26
CA SER A 85 -2.16 -3.54 12.13
C SER A 85 -2.59 -3.61 13.61
N ASN A 86 -1.90 -4.43 14.39
CA ASN A 86 -2.14 -4.49 15.84
C ASN A 86 -1.54 -3.32 16.58
N THR A 87 -0.47 -2.75 16.03
CA THR A 87 0.17 -1.56 16.54
C THR A 87 -0.41 -0.33 15.86
N SER A 88 -0.79 0.66 16.66
CA SER A 88 -1.10 2.01 16.19
C SER A 88 0.17 2.83 15.99
N LEU A 89 0.06 3.88 15.19
CA LEU A 89 1.11 4.86 14.93
C LEU A 89 0.52 6.28 14.97
N ASP A 90 1.39 7.27 15.18
CA ASP A 90 1.02 8.69 15.12
C ASP A 90 1.38 9.28 13.75
N PRO A 91 0.47 9.24 12.76
CA PRO A 91 0.70 9.81 11.44
C PRO A 91 0.78 11.34 11.48
N LEU A 92 0.33 11.99 12.56
CA LEU A 92 0.33 13.44 12.71
C LEU A 92 1.56 13.95 13.47
N SER A 93 2.45 13.05 13.87
CA SER A 93 3.70 13.41 14.53
C SER A 93 4.55 14.34 13.67
N ALA A 94 5.34 15.21 14.31
CA ALA A 94 6.23 16.13 13.60
C ALA A 94 7.22 15.42 12.67
N ASP A 95 7.62 14.19 13.01
CA ASP A 95 8.49 13.37 12.16
C ASP A 95 7.75 12.89 10.90
N ALA A 96 6.57 12.30 11.08
CA ALA A 96 5.72 11.85 9.97
C ALA A 96 5.33 13.00 9.03
N MET A 97 4.89 14.13 9.58
CA MET A 97 4.45 15.27 8.77
C MET A 97 5.62 16.01 8.11
N GLY A 98 6.76 16.10 8.79
CA GLY A 98 7.95 16.78 8.27
C GLY A 98 8.77 15.97 7.26
N LYS A 99 8.82 14.63 7.41
CA LYS A 99 9.58 13.74 6.52
C LYS A 99 8.71 13.03 5.47
N GLY A 100 7.39 12.99 5.69
CA GLY A 100 6.47 12.11 4.99
C GLY A 100 6.39 10.75 5.69
N LEU A 101 5.17 10.25 5.87
CA LEU A 101 4.87 8.88 6.29
C LEU A 101 4.44 8.09 5.07
N THR A 102 5.17 7.03 4.74
CA THR A 102 4.89 6.15 3.62
C THR A 102 4.36 4.81 4.11
N VAL A 103 3.35 4.32 3.42
CA VAL A 103 2.76 2.98 3.58
C VAL A 103 2.96 2.23 2.27
N GLU A 104 3.39 0.98 2.36
CA GLU A 104 3.51 0.05 1.24
C GLU A 104 2.83 -1.27 1.56
N TRP A 105 2.11 -1.77 0.56
CA TRP A 105 1.50 -3.08 0.56
C TRP A 105 1.93 -3.83 -0.70
N VAL A 106 2.38 -5.07 -0.54
CA VAL A 106 2.65 -5.99 -1.64
C VAL A 106 1.55 -7.04 -1.67
N VAL A 107 0.71 -6.98 -2.70
CA VAL A 107 -0.35 -7.97 -2.95
C VAL A 107 0.18 -9.03 -3.89
N VAL A 108 0.08 -10.29 -3.47
CA VAL A 108 0.50 -11.45 -4.27
C VAL A 108 -0.55 -11.78 -5.32
N SER A 109 -1.81 -11.86 -4.90
CA SER A 109 -2.92 -12.18 -5.79
C SER A 109 -4.27 -11.92 -5.16
N LEU A 110 -5.28 -11.84 -6.02
CA LEU A 110 -6.69 -11.88 -5.64
C LEU A 110 -7.39 -12.97 -6.43
N SER A 111 -8.28 -13.73 -5.78
CA SER A 111 -9.04 -14.79 -6.47
C SER A 111 -10.06 -14.24 -7.46
N GLU A 112 -10.58 -13.04 -7.23
CA GLU A 112 -11.60 -12.41 -8.06
C GLU A 112 -11.53 -10.87 -7.95
N THR A 113 -12.10 -10.18 -8.93
CA THR A 113 -12.25 -8.72 -8.89
C THR A 113 -13.26 -8.31 -7.83
N THR A 114 -13.06 -7.15 -7.22
CA THR A 114 -14.00 -6.56 -6.27
C THR A 114 -15.25 -6.00 -6.96
N ILE A 115 -16.35 -5.93 -6.21
CA ILE A 115 -17.57 -5.21 -6.60
C ILE A 115 -18.08 -4.36 -5.43
N ALA A 116 -18.81 -3.27 -5.72
CA ALA A 116 -19.25 -2.27 -4.74
C ALA A 116 -18.10 -1.39 -4.21
N ASN A 117 -17.88 -1.32 -2.89
CA ASN A 117 -16.92 -0.41 -2.24
C ASN A 117 -15.46 -0.79 -2.49
N GLY A 118 -15.20 -1.90 -3.18
CA GLY A 118 -13.90 -2.14 -3.80
C GLY A 118 -12.87 -2.79 -2.90
N PHE A 119 -11.60 -2.49 -3.18
CA PHE A 119 -10.43 -2.90 -2.39
C PHE A 119 -9.72 -1.64 -1.92
N THR A 120 -9.35 -1.57 -0.64
CA THR A 120 -8.79 -0.36 -0.05
C THR A 120 -7.55 -0.64 0.76
N PHE A 121 -6.63 0.31 0.74
CA PHE A 121 -5.44 0.37 1.58
C PHE A 121 -5.45 1.71 2.29
N THR A 122 -5.54 1.73 3.61
CA THR A 122 -5.81 2.95 4.35
C THR A 122 -4.91 3.12 5.57
N LEU A 123 -4.72 4.38 5.95
CA LEU A 123 -4.54 4.79 7.34
C LEU A 123 -5.91 5.20 7.88
N GLN A 124 -6.24 4.78 9.11
CA GLN A 124 -7.53 5.02 9.73
C GLN A 124 -7.42 5.13 11.26
N ALA A 125 -8.29 5.93 11.89
CA ALA A 125 -8.24 6.24 13.33
C ALA A 125 -8.71 5.09 14.25
N ILE A 126 -8.93 3.90 13.71
CA ILE A 126 -9.58 2.79 14.40
C ILE A 126 -9.03 1.44 13.96
N ASN A 127 -9.02 0.48 14.88
CA ASN A 127 -8.67 -0.90 14.60
C ASN A 127 -9.91 -1.75 14.24
N GLU A 128 -10.68 -1.28 13.27
CA GLU A 128 -11.89 -1.98 12.77
C GLU A 128 -11.95 -1.94 11.23
N PHE A 129 -13.10 -2.26 10.65
CA PHE A 129 -13.31 -2.24 9.21
C PHE A 129 -13.42 -0.79 8.65
N PHE A 130 -12.75 -0.51 7.53
CA PHE A 130 -12.41 0.84 7.00
C PHE A 130 -13.53 1.84 6.65
N ASN A 131 -14.78 1.61 7.01
CA ASN A 131 -15.89 2.55 6.73
C ASN A 131 -16.64 2.98 7.99
N THR A 132 -16.08 2.68 9.16
CA THR A 132 -16.66 2.97 10.46
C THR A 132 -16.17 4.31 11.02
N ASP A 133 -15.03 4.83 10.54
CA ASP A 133 -14.48 6.14 10.91
C ASP A 133 -13.74 6.79 9.73
N GLY A 134 -13.03 7.89 10.00
CA GLY A 134 -12.18 8.59 9.06
C GLY A 134 -10.98 7.78 8.57
N TYR A 135 -10.59 8.03 7.33
CA TYR A 135 -9.43 7.39 6.70
C TYR A 135 -8.84 8.21 5.57
N VAL A 136 -7.61 7.87 5.19
CA VAL A 136 -6.95 8.30 3.95
C VAL A 136 -6.22 7.13 3.33
N GLY A 137 -6.18 7.04 2.00
CA GLY A 137 -5.46 5.95 1.35
C GLY A 137 -5.83 5.73 -0.10
N VAL A 138 -5.51 4.54 -0.61
CA VAL A 138 -5.76 4.14 -2.00
C VAL A 138 -6.98 3.26 -2.07
N MET A 139 -7.87 3.56 -3.02
CA MET A 139 -9.10 2.82 -3.26
C MET A 139 -9.18 2.35 -4.71
N PHE A 140 -9.38 1.05 -4.88
CA PHE A 140 -9.76 0.39 -6.12
C PHE A 140 -11.28 0.25 -6.15
N SER A 141 -11.98 1.11 -6.89
CA SER A 141 -13.44 1.00 -7.03
C SER A 141 -13.81 -0.19 -7.91
N GLY A 142 -14.73 -1.02 -7.43
CA GLY A 142 -15.07 -2.30 -8.06
C GLY A 142 -16.47 -2.39 -8.67
N LYS A 143 -17.34 -1.40 -8.53
CA LYS A 143 -18.77 -1.60 -8.84
C LYS A 143 -19.01 -1.79 -10.35
N ALA A 144 -19.10 -3.07 -10.74
CA ALA A 144 -19.52 -3.51 -12.06
C ALA A 144 -20.77 -2.75 -12.53
N GLY A 145 -20.66 -2.05 -13.65
CA GLY A 145 -21.76 -1.32 -14.28
C GLY A 145 -22.00 0.10 -13.77
N THR A 146 -21.19 0.62 -12.84
CA THR A 146 -21.15 2.07 -12.57
C THR A 146 -19.79 2.61 -12.95
N SER A 147 -19.78 3.43 -13.99
CA SER A 147 -18.62 4.24 -14.32
C SER A 147 -18.49 5.38 -13.29
N PRO A 148 -17.29 5.67 -12.79
CA PRO A 148 -16.02 5.10 -13.24
C PRO A 148 -15.38 4.09 -12.26
N ASP A 149 -14.88 2.99 -12.83
CA ASP A 149 -14.07 1.93 -12.18
C ASP A 149 -12.60 2.32 -12.30
N GLY A 150 -11.81 2.18 -11.24
CA GLY A 150 -10.38 2.48 -11.31
C GLY A 150 -9.73 2.56 -9.94
N VAL A 151 -8.50 3.07 -9.92
CA VAL A 151 -7.73 3.33 -8.71
C VAL A 151 -7.52 4.83 -8.52
N ARG A 152 -7.56 5.27 -7.27
CA ARG A 152 -7.35 6.66 -6.87
C ARG A 152 -6.95 6.78 -5.40
N PHE A 153 -6.35 7.91 -5.04
CA PHE A 153 -6.15 8.35 -3.67
C PHE A 153 -7.40 9.07 -3.15
N VAL A 154 -7.82 8.74 -1.94
CA VAL A 154 -9.08 9.19 -1.34
C VAL A 154 -8.93 9.55 0.13
N GLY A 155 -9.87 10.35 0.63
CA GLY A 155 -10.05 10.63 2.05
C GLY A 155 -11.51 10.61 2.49
N SER A 156 -11.77 10.20 3.73
CA SER A 156 -13.10 10.19 4.34
C SER A 156 -13.07 10.74 5.75
N THR A 157 -14.02 11.63 6.08
CA THR A 157 -14.22 12.18 7.45
C THR A 157 -15.23 11.39 8.28
N ALA A 158 -16.00 10.48 7.66
CA ALA A 158 -16.78 9.38 8.26
C ALA A 158 -17.74 8.79 7.22
N GLY A 159 -18.05 7.49 7.33
CA GLY A 159 -19.19 6.85 6.67
C GLY A 159 -18.88 5.95 5.45
N SER A 160 -19.94 5.58 4.70
CA SER A 160 -19.97 4.45 3.75
C SER A 160 -19.17 4.62 2.44
N GLY A 161 -18.23 5.55 2.37
CA GLY A 161 -17.39 5.80 1.20
C GLY A 161 -16.48 7.02 1.35
N PRO A 162 -15.66 7.33 0.33
CA PRO A 162 -14.79 8.49 0.35
C PRO A 162 -15.60 9.79 0.25
N SER A 163 -15.29 10.75 1.11
CA SER A 163 -15.84 12.12 1.04
C SER A 163 -15.06 13.00 0.06
N HIS A 164 -13.79 12.67 -0.18
CA HIS A 164 -12.88 13.38 -1.05
C HIS A 164 -12.19 12.40 -2.00
N ASN A 165 -12.21 12.73 -3.30
CA ASN A 165 -11.33 12.12 -4.28
C ASN A 165 -10.16 13.07 -4.43
N LEU A 166 -9.01 12.67 -3.90
CA LEU A 166 -7.84 13.54 -3.82
C LEU A 166 -7.08 13.53 -5.15
N SER A 167 -7.07 12.40 -5.83
CA SER A 167 -6.38 12.19 -7.11
C SER A 167 -7.35 12.07 -8.29
N GLU A 168 -6.79 12.04 -9.50
CA GLU A 168 -7.54 11.56 -10.67
C GLU A 168 -7.88 10.07 -10.53
N LEU A 169 -8.83 9.60 -11.36
CA LEU A 169 -9.17 8.18 -11.42
C LEU A 169 -8.46 7.51 -12.59
N TYR A 170 -7.71 6.47 -12.28
CA TYR A 170 -6.95 5.69 -13.26
C TYR A 170 -7.63 4.36 -13.52
N ASN A 171 -8.05 4.14 -14.76
CA ASN A 171 -8.63 2.87 -15.18
C ASN A 171 -7.52 1.85 -15.43
N TYR A 172 -7.71 0.62 -14.99
CA TYR A 172 -6.82 -0.53 -15.24
C TYR A 172 -7.62 -1.69 -15.82
N ASP A 173 -6.95 -2.62 -16.51
CA ASP A 173 -7.52 -3.92 -16.85
C ASP A 173 -7.68 -4.75 -15.58
N ARG A 174 -8.93 -5.07 -15.25
CA ARG A 174 -9.30 -5.89 -14.09
C ARG A 174 -8.65 -7.27 -14.09
N ALA A 175 -8.21 -7.79 -15.23
CA ALA A 175 -7.45 -9.04 -15.26
C ALA A 175 -6.11 -8.91 -14.51
N THR A 176 -5.38 -7.81 -14.73
CA THR A 176 -4.08 -7.57 -14.08
C THR A 176 -4.17 -7.37 -12.57
N PHE A 177 -5.34 -6.95 -12.07
CA PHE A 177 -5.61 -6.82 -10.64
C PHE A 177 -5.57 -8.17 -9.89
N LEU A 178 -5.70 -9.30 -10.60
CA LEU A 178 -5.68 -10.64 -10.00
C LEU A 178 -4.26 -11.18 -9.82
N ASP A 179 -3.30 -10.68 -10.61
CA ASP A 179 -1.94 -11.24 -10.73
C ASP A 179 -0.95 -10.68 -9.70
N GLY A 180 -1.41 -9.79 -8.82
CA GLY A 180 -0.61 -9.13 -7.80
C GLY A 180 -0.15 -7.74 -8.22
N PHE A 181 0.08 -6.87 -7.25
CA PHE A 181 0.48 -5.49 -7.45
C PHE A 181 1.06 -4.90 -6.17
N THR A 182 1.80 -3.80 -6.30
CA THR A 182 2.29 -3.02 -5.17
C THR A 182 1.53 -1.71 -5.09
N VAL A 183 1.09 -1.35 -3.89
CA VAL A 183 0.50 -0.04 -3.59
C VAL A 183 1.40 0.67 -2.62
N ARG A 184 1.81 1.88 -2.97
CA ARG A 184 2.58 2.76 -2.09
C ARG A 184 1.87 4.10 -2.01
N PHE A 185 1.71 4.65 -0.81
CA PHE A 185 1.27 6.04 -0.67
C PHE A 185 2.01 6.74 0.45
N THR A 186 2.19 8.05 0.31
CA THR A 186 2.84 8.91 1.29
C THR A 186 1.92 10.05 1.67
N ILE A 187 1.86 10.37 2.96
CA ILE A 187 1.20 11.57 3.48
C ILE A 187 2.24 12.45 4.18
N SER A 188 2.08 13.77 4.09
CA SER A 188 2.97 14.75 4.71
C SER A 188 2.22 16.06 4.96
N GLU A 189 2.85 17.03 5.62
CA GLU A 189 2.30 18.38 5.72
C GLU A 189 2.12 19.04 4.34
N ALA A 190 3.02 18.75 3.39
CA ALA A 190 3.01 19.35 2.06
C ALA A 190 1.91 18.78 1.15
N GLY A 191 1.37 17.61 1.46
CA GLY A 191 0.43 16.91 0.60
C GLY A 191 0.57 15.40 0.67
N TRP A 192 0.22 14.76 -0.44
CA TRP A 192 0.20 13.31 -0.60
C TRP A 192 0.84 12.88 -1.91
N SER A 193 1.26 11.63 -1.97
CA SER A 193 1.57 10.93 -3.21
C SER A 193 1.08 9.49 -3.15
N PHE A 194 0.76 8.90 -4.29
CA PHE A 194 0.53 7.47 -4.38
C PHE A 194 1.06 6.89 -5.69
N GLN A 195 1.39 5.61 -5.61
CA GLN A 195 1.94 4.83 -6.68
C GLN A 195 1.31 3.45 -6.70
N VAL A 196 1.04 2.94 -7.89
CA VAL A 196 0.61 1.57 -8.12
C VAL A 196 1.47 0.96 -9.21
N GLU A 197 2.07 -0.19 -8.91
CA GLU A 197 2.95 -0.96 -9.80
C GLU A 197 2.42 -2.39 -9.96
N GLY A 198 2.66 -3.01 -11.11
CA GLY A 198 2.25 -4.41 -11.38
C GLY A 198 0.91 -4.56 -12.11
N LEU A 199 0.19 -3.46 -12.37
CA LEU A 199 -0.98 -3.46 -13.24
C LEU A 199 -0.59 -3.19 -14.70
N ASP A 200 -1.56 -3.24 -15.62
CA ASP A 200 -1.40 -2.75 -17.00
C ASP A 200 -1.25 -1.22 -17.10
N ILE A 201 -1.30 -0.55 -15.96
CA ILE A 201 -1.01 0.87 -15.79
C ILE A 201 0.10 1.07 -14.77
N GLU A 202 0.92 2.08 -14.99
CA GLU A 202 1.80 2.64 -13.98
C GLU A 202 1.19 3.95 -13.50
N VAL A 203 0.78 3.98 -12.23
CA VAL A 203 0.25 5.19 -11.61
C VAL A 203 1.30 5.74 -10.68
N ALA A 204 1.63 7.02 -10.84
CA ALA A 204 2.41 7.79 -9.89
C ALA A 204 1.87 9.21 -9.92
N GLU A 205 1.17 9.62 -8.86
CA GLU A 205 0.59 10.96 -8.73
C GLU A 205 0.97 11.55 -7.36
N GLU A 206 1.15 12.86 -7.34
CA GLU A 206 1.30 13.66 -6.13
C GLU A 206 0.35 14.85 -6.17
N GLY A 207 -0.09 15.29 -5.00
CA GLY A 207 -0.99 16.41 -4.87
C GLY A 207 -0.89 17.10 -3.52
N VAL A 208 -1.52 18.27 -3.43
CA VAL A 208 -1.64 19.04 -2.19
C VAL A 208 -2.99 18.75 -1.53
N TRP A 209 -3.09 18.97 -0.22
CA TRP A 209 -4.37 18.86 0.47
C TRP A 209 -5.36 19.94 -0.02
N PRO A 210 -6.59 19.56 -0.39
CA PRO A 210 -7.65 20.52 -0.64
C PRO A 210 -7.90 21.44 0.57
N ALA A 211 -8.31 22.68 0.32
CA ALA A 211 -8.51 23.67 1.40
C ALA A 211 -9.61 23.28 2.40
N ASP A 212 -10.55 22.44 1.98
CA ASP A 212 -11.64 21.87 2.77
C ASP A 212 -11.33 20.48 3.35
N PHE A 213 -10.11 19.97 3.15
CA PHE A 213 -9.66 18.71 3.70
C PHE A 213 -8.56 18.93 4.75
N VAL A 214 -8.84 18.51 5.99
CA VAL A 214 -7.87 18.57 7.09
C VAL A 214 -7.53 17.14 7.50
N LEU A 215 -6.24 16.80 7.45
CA LEU A 215 -5.78 15.43 7.75
C LEU A 215 -6.14 15.00 9.19
N ALA A 216 -6.10 15.94 10.13
CA ALA A 216 -6.49 15.71 11.53
C ALA A 216 -8.01 15.52 11.74
N ASP A 217 -8.83 15.75 10.72
CA ASP A 217 -10.27 15.40 10.76
C ASP A 217 -10.52 13.94 10.35
N VAL A 218 -9.51 13.26 9.79
CA VAL A 218 -9.63 11.88 9.26
C VAL A 218 -8.66 10.89 9.93
N LEU A 219 -7.58 11.38 10.53
CA LEU A 219 -6.59 10.61 11.29
C LEU A 219 -6.43 11.22 12.67
N ASP A 220 -5.90 10.43 13.59
CA ASP A 220 -5.56 10.84 14.95
C ASP A 220 -4.14 10.39 15.33
N THR A 221 -3.77 10.52 16.60
CA THR A 221 -2.44 10.08 17.09
C THR A 221 -2.35 8.57 17.32
N GLU A 222 -3.44 7.83 17.14
CA GLU A 222 -3.53 6.37 17.32
C GLU A 222 -4.18 5.73 16.09
N SER A 223 -3.57 5.95 14.92
CA SER A 223 -4.09 5.42 13.66
C SER A 223 -3.43 4.09 13.29
N TYR A 224 -4.11 3.32 12.45
CA TYR A 224 -3.74 1.98 12.05
C TYR A 224 -3.63 1.89 10.53
N VAL A 225 -2.72 1.04 10.04
CA VAL A 225 -2.64 0.70 8.62
C VAL A 225 -3.50 -0.53 8.36
N SER A 226 -4.24 -0.52 7.25
CA SER A 226 -5.14 -1.62 6.93
C SER A 226 -5.33 -1.86 5.44
N ALA A 227 -5.75 -3.08 5.11
CA ALA A 227 -6.15 -3.48 3.78
C ALA A 227 -7.46 -4.26 3.85
N HIS A 228 -8.45 -3.90 3.02
CA HIS A 228 -9.77 -4.51 3.05
C HIS A 228 -10.35 -4.75 1.68
N ALA A 229 -11.11 -5.85 1.57
CA ALA A 229 -11.93 -6.18 0.43
C ALA A 229 -13.42 -6.13 0.79
N GLN A 230 -14.21 -5.61 -0.15
CA GLN A 230 -15.65 -5.75 -0.13
C GLN A 230 -16.14 -6.38 -1.43
N LYS A 231 -16.99 -7.40 -1.30
CA LYS A 231 -17.75 -8.01 -2.39
C LYS A 231 -19.06 -8.59 -1.91
N SER A 232 -20.11 -8.42 -2.71
CA SER A 232 -21.37 -9.13 -2.50
C SER A 232 -21.36 -10.48 -3.22
N GLY A 233 -21.97 -11.49 -2.60
CA GLY A 233 -22.15 -12.81 -3.18
C GLY A 233 -20.99 -13.75 -2.88
N THR A 234 -19.92 -13.68 -3.67
CA THR A 234 -18.80 -14.64 -3.59
C THR A 234 -17.67 -14.15 -2.68
N PRO A 235 -17.03 -15.06 -1.92
CA PRO A 235 -15.77 -14.78 -1.24
C PRO A 235 -14.70 -14.27 -2.19
N ILE A 236 -13.89 -13.33 -1.72
CA ILE A 236 -12.59 -13.00 -2.30
C ILE A 236 -11.53 -13.55 -1.37
N THR A 237 -10.54 -14.22 -1.95
CA THR A 237 -9.27 -14.53 -1.28
C THR A 237 -8.26 -13.49 -1.71
N ALA A 238 -7.73 -12.72 -0.76
CA ALA A 238 -6.64 -11.77 -0.98
C ALA A 238 -5.39 -12.29 -0.27
N ARG A 239 -4.26 -12.30 -0.98
CA ARG A 239 -2.97 -12.71 -0.44
C ARG A 239 -2.00 -11.54 -0.41
N TYR A 240 -1.38 -11.30 0.73
CA TYR A 240 -0.43 -10.22 0.94
C TYR A 240 0.92 -10.82 1.32
N ASP A 241 1.97 -10.36 0.64
CA ASP A 241 3.36 -10.75 0.90
C ASP A 241 3.94 -9.91 2.03
N SER A 242 3.68 -8.60 2.03
CA SER A 242 4.23 -7.72 3.05
C SER A 242 3.46 -6.41 3.22
N CYS A 243 3.61 -5.84 4.41
CA CYS A 243 3.25 -4.45 4.71
C CYS A 243 4.42 -3.75 5.40
N GLU A 244 4.75 -2.56 4.92
CA GLU A 244 5.73 -1.69 5.57
C GLU A 244 5.19 -0.27 5.74
N VAL A 245 5.53 0.34 6.87
CA VAL A 245 5.26 1.74 7.19
C VAL A 245 6.54 2.38 7.69
N TRP A 246 6.95 3.51 7.09
CA TRP A 246 8.16 4.23 7.47
C TRP A 246 8.01 5.74 7.29
N THR A 247 8.87 6.51 7.95
CA THR A 247 9.00 7.95 7.65
C THR A 247 10.14 8.22 6.67
N GLY A 248 10.09 9.35 5.97
CA GLY A 248 11.19 9.80 5.11
C GLY A 248 11.48 8.91 3.91
N LYS A 249 12.72 8.97 3.41
CA LYS A 249 13.14 8.09 2.31
C LYS A 249 13.39 6.69 2.83
N LYS A 250 12.85 5.69 2.12
CA LYS A 250 13.18 4.28 2.35
C LYS A 250 14.68 4.10 2.20
N ASP A 251 15.32 3.54 3.22
CA ASP A 251 16.72 3.15 3.16
C ASP A 251 16.91 2.16 2.00
N ALA A 252 17.37 2.63 0.85
CA ALA A 252 17.81 1.77 -0.25
C ALA A 252 19.19 1.12 0.05
N SER A 253 19.64 1.18 1.31
CA SER A 253 21.04 0.98 1.70
C SER A 253 21.42 -0.47 2.04
N THR A 254 20.51 -1.43 1.91
CA THR A 254 20.91 -2.84 1.87
C THR A 254 20.85 -3.35 0.43
N ALA A 255 21.99 -3.79 -0.09
CA ALA A 255 22.06 -4.52 -1.35
C ALA A 255 21.14 -5.75 -1.26
N ASN A 256 20.04 -5.74 -2.00
CA ASN A 256 19.13 -6.88 -2.06
C ASN A 256 19.67 -7.88 -3.08
N SER A 257 20.04 -9.07 -2.59
CA SER A 257 20.35 -10.31 -3.31
C SER A 257 21.26 -10.21 -4.55
N PRO A 258 22.48 -10.78 -4.54
CA PRO A 258 23.33 -10.81 -5.74
C PRO A 258 22.61 -11.52 -6.89
N GLN A 259 22.40 -10.81 -8.00
CA GLN A 259 21.93 -11.40 -9.25
C GLN A 259 23.14 -11.99 -9.99
N PRO A 260 23.14 -13.29 -10.34
CA PRO A 260 24.15 -13.83 -11.24
C PRO A 260 24.09 -13.08 -12.58
N ALA A 261 25.25 -12.73 -13.15
CA ALA A 261 25.32 -11.97 -14.41
C ALA A 261 24.78 -12.74 -15.65
N SER A 262 24.25 -13.94 -15.46
CA SER A 262 23.59 -14.77 -16.47
C SER A 262 22.62 -15.70 -15.78
N GLU A 263 21.45 -15.97 -16.38
CA GLU A 263 20.37 -16.88 -15.95
C GLU A 263 20.80 -18.37 -15.80
N GLY A 264 22.01 -18.64 -15.35
CA GLY A 264 22.53 -19.97 -15.11
C GLY A 264 22.21 -20.42 -13.69
N ASP A 265 21.47 -21.53 -13.58
CA ASP A 265 21.15 -22.19 -12.31
C ASP A 265 22.41 -22.77 -11.61
N ASP A 266 23.52 -22.91 -12.35
CA ASP A 266 24.81 -23.38 -11.86
C ASP A 266 25.83 -22.23 -11.80
N VAL A 267 25.99 -21.65 -10.61
CA VAL A 267 27.07 -20.69 -10.34
C VAL A 267 28.34 -21.47 -10.05
N LEU A 268 29.26 -21.52 -11.01
CA LEU A 268 30.61 -22.07 -10.79
C LEU A 268 31.24 -21.39 -9.57
N ARG A 269 32.02 -22.14 -8.78
CA ARG A 269 32.68 -21.62 -7.55
C ARG A 269 33.59 -20.40 -7.80
N GLU A 270 33.96 -20.17 -9.06
CA GLU A 270 34.83 -19.08 -9.53
C GLU A 270 34.06 -17.93 -10.21
N THR A 271 32.72 -17.97 -10.24
CA THR A 271 31.93 -16.87 -10.81
C THR A 271 32.08 -15.62 -9.97
N VAL A 272 32.60 -14.56 -10.60
CA VAL A 272 32.68 -13.23 -9.99
C VAL A 272 31.26 -12.66 -9.94
N LEU A 273 30.69 -12.59 -8.74
CA LEU A 273 29.45 -11.86 -8.50
C LEU A 273 29.75 -10.36 -8.60
N THR A 274 29.09 -9.68 -9.53
CA THR A 274 29.19 -8.23 -9.66
C THR A 274 28.13 -7.58 -8.78
N TRP A 275 28.57 -6.67 -7.92
CA TRP A 275 27.67 -5.84 -7.13
C TRP A 275 27.46 -4.52 -7.87
N SER A 276 26.21 -4.16 -8.12
CA SER A 276 25.88 -2.77 -8.38
C SER A 276 25.89 -2.06 -7.03
N ALA A 277 26.88 -1.19 -6.82
CA ALA A 277 26.88 -0.32 -5.67
C ALA A 277 25.58 0.51 -5.66
N GLY A 278 24.79 0.40 -4.59
CA GLY A 278 23.87 1.48 -4.25
C GLY A 278 24.68 2.78 -4.07
N GLU A 279 24.02 3.93 -4.19
CA GLU A 279 24.64 5.27 -4.18
C GLU A 279 25.61 5.52 -3.00
N PHE A 280 25.56 4.69 -1.95
CA PHE A 280 26.38 4.77 -0.74
C PHE A 280 27.15 3.49 -0.38
N ALA A 281 27.41 2.57 -1.33
CA ALA A 281 28.21 1.38 -1.03
C ALA A 281 29.63 1.80 -0.58
N VAL A 282 29.93 1.60 0.70
CA VAL A 282 31.27 1.76 1.25
C VAL A 282 32.12 0.64 0.68
N THR A 283 33.15 0.99 -0.08
CA THR A 283 34.17 0.05 -0.54
C THR A 283 34.81 -0.61 0.68
N HIS A 284 34.56 -1.91 0.85
CA HIS A 284 35.33 -2.73 1.78
C HIS A 284 36.44 -3.38 0.97
N ASP A 285 37.69 -2.94 1.17
CA ASP A 285 38.85 -3.68 0.65
C ASP A 285 38.88 -5.05 1.35
N VAL A 286 39.01 -6.13 0.56
CA VAL A 286 39.11 -7.53 1.02
C VAL A 286 40.55 -7.99 0.86
#